data_AF-A0A1J4RHU7-F1
#
_entry.id   AF-A0A1J4RHU7-F1
#
_cell.length_a   1.000
_cell.length_b   1.000
_cell.length_c   1.000
_cell.angle_alpha   90.00
_cell.angle_beta   90.00
_cell.angle_gamma   90.00
#
_symmetry.space_group_name_H-M   'P 1'
#
loop_
_entity.id
_entity.type
_entity.pdbx_description
1 polymer ?
#
loop_
_entity_poly.entity_id
_entity_poly.type
_entity_poly.pdbx_seq_one_letter_code
_entity_poly.pdbx_strand_id
1 'polypeptide(L)'
;MRLDKYYSNRTILKDFPDAKIYIIPKKNATIRGPKEWKEILVRFIEDIFSYLSEYYQRNNSESGFSVDKRMCGWKVWQKREERIDTCLLCKGIWHNMMLIG
;
A
#
# COMPACT_ATOMS: atom_id res chain seq x y z
N MET A 1 -8.49 0.57 6.16
CA MET A 1 -8.35 -0.23 4.91
C MET A 1 -6.99 -0.90 4.92
N ARG A 2 -6.88 -2.23 4.82
CA ARG A 2 -5.57 -2.93 4.80
C ARG A 2 -5.09 -3.11 3.36
N LEU A 3 -3.92 -2.55 3.06
CA LEU A 3 -3.39 -2.40 1.70
C LEU A 3 -2.61 -3.65 1.23
N ASP A 4 -2.67 -3.91 -0.08
CA ASP A 4 -2.17 -5.11 -0.75
C ASP A 4 -0.62 -5.22 -0.85
N LYS A 5 -0.07 -6.36 -1.28
CA LYS A 5 1.35 -6.77 -1.27
C LYS A 5 2.23 -5.83 -2.11
N TYR A 6 1.64 -5.05 -3.01
CA TYR A 6 2.32 -4.04 -3.81
C TYR A 6 2.87 -2.86 -2.99
N TYR A 7 2.52 -2.79 -1.71
CA TYR A 7 2.97 -1.79 -0.76
C TYR A 7 4.21 -2.23 0.05
N SER A 8 4.90 -3.30 -0.37
CA SER A 8 6.08 -3.85 0.32
C SER A 8 7.37 -3.03 0.12
N ASN A 9 7.30 -1.78 -0.36
CA ASN A 9 8.47 -0.95 -0.57
C ASN A 9 8.90 -0.26 0.74
N ARG A 10 10.20 -0.05 0.93
CA ARG A 10 10.76 0.56 2.15
C ARG A 10 10.27 1.98 2.42
N THR A 11 9.83 2.68 1.38
CA THR A 11 9.25 4.02 1.46
C THR A 11 7.87 4.06 2.11
N ILE A 12 7.17 2.93 2.24
CA ILE A 12 5.80 2.96 2.72
C ILE A 12 5.64 3.45 4.16
N LEU A 13 6.67 3.24 4.97
CA LEU A 13 6.71 3.76 6.34
C LEU A 13 6.66 5.29 6.37
N LYS A 14 7.15 5.96 5.32
CA LYS A 14 7.07 7.42 5.17
C LYS A 14 5.71 7.84 4.61
N ASP A 15 5.14 7.05 3.72
CA ASP A 15 3.86 7.35 3.08
C ASP A 15 2.68 7.17 4.06
N PHE A 16 2.84 6.31 5.07
CA PHE A 16 1.83 6.05 6.10
C PHE A 16 2.45 6.04 7.51
N PRO A 17 2.80 7.22 8.06
CA PRO A 17 3.46 7.31 9.36
C PRO A 17 2.59 6.80 10.52
N ASP A 18 1.26 6.97 10.43
CA ASP A 18 0.33 6.58 11.49
C ASP A 18 -0.21 5.14 11.36
N ALA A 19 0.13 4.44 10.26
CA ALA A 19 -0.41 3.11 10.00
C ALA A 19 0.42 2.02 10.67
N LYS A 20 -0.26 1.06 11.32
CA LYS A 20 0.38 -0.19 11.77
C LYS A 20 0.63 -1.10 10.58
N ILE A 21 1.91 -1.28 10.25
CA ILE A 21 2.35 -2.11 9.13
C ILE A 21 2.70 -3.52 9.62
N TYR A 22 2.15 -4.51 8.92
CA TYR A 22 2.36 -5.94 9.16
C TYR A 22 3.01 -6.58 7.93
N ILE A 23 4.15 -7.23 8.15
CA ILE A 23 5.02 -7.82 7.12
C ILE A 23 5.40 -9.22 7.55
N ILE A 24 5.32 -10.17 6.60
CA ILE A 24 5.88 -11.51 6.74
C ILE A 24 7.20 -11.56 5.94
N PRO A 25 8.35 -11.80 6.59
CA PRO A 25 9.61 -11.91 5.89
C PRO A 25 9.63 -13.16 4.99
N LYS A 26 10.20 -13.03 3.79
CA LYS A 26 10.48 -14.20 2.93
C LYS A 26 11.65 -15.00 3.51
N LYS A 27 11.73 -16.29 3.17
CA LYS A 27 12.82 -17.19 3.58
C LYS A 27 14.24 -16.61 3.34
N ASN A 28 14.42 -15.86 2.25
CA ASN A 28 15.71 -15.25 1.88
C ASN A 28 15.78 -13.75 2.21
N ALA A 29 14.93 -13.25 3.10
CA ALA A 29 14.90 -11.84 3.45
C ALA A 29 16.16 -11.46 4.24
N THR A 30 16.88 -10.44 3.77
CA THR A 30 17.99 -9.85 4.51
C THR A 30 17.46 -8.80 5.49
N ILE A 31 17.87 -8.87 6.75
CA ILE A 31 17.54 -7.88 7.80
C ILE A 31 18.44 -6.64 7.65
N ARG A 32 18.51 -6.09 6.43
CA ARG A 32 19.23 -4.86 6.13
C ARG A 32 18.23 -3.75 5.84
N GLY A 33 18.27 -2.68 6.62
CA GLY A 33 17.38 -1.55 6.42
C GLY A 33 17.26 -0.60 7.62
N PRO A 34 16.35 0.38 7.49
CA PRO A 34 16.02 1.36 8.53
C PRO A 34 15.58 0.71 9.85
N LYS A 35 15.69 1.45 10.96
CA LYS A 35 15.40 0.94 12.31
C LYS A 35 13.95 0.46 12.45
N GLU A 36 13.03 1.18 11.83
CA GLU A 36 11.59 0.94 11.80
C GLU A 36 11.26 -0.44 11.20
N TRP A 37 12.03 -0.88 10.19
CA TRP A 37 11.89 -2.22 9.60
C TRP A 37 12.28 -3.32 10.59
N LYS A 38 13.31 -3.08 11.41
CA LYS A 38 13.73 -4.01 12.44
C LYS A 38 12.71 -4.08 13.57
N GLU A 39 12.14 -2.95 13.97
CA GLU A 39 11.09 -2.88 14.98
C GLU A 39 9.83 -3.68 14.57
N ILE A 40 9.45 -3.64 13.28
CA ILE A 40 8.35 -4.48 12.77
C ILE A 40 8.66 -5.97 12.91
N LEU A 41 9.89 -6.38 12.58
CA LEU A 41 10.32 -7.78 12.69
C LEU A 41 10.39 -8.24 14.15
N VAL A 42 10.82 -7.37 15.06
CA VAL A 42 10.81 -7.65 16.50
C VAL A 42 9.38 -7.89 16.98
N ARG A 43 8.42 -7.02 16.62
CA ARG A 43 6.99 -7.22 16.95
C ARG A 43 6.44 -8.54 16.41
N PHE A 44 6.89 -8.97 15.23
CA PHE A 44 6.50 -10.27 14.67
C PHE A 44 7.02 -11.44 15.51
N ILE A 45 8.24 -11.35 16.04
CA ILE A 45 8.86 -12.40 16.84
C ILE A 45 8.28 -12.45 18.27
N GLU A 46 8.03 -11.28 18.87
CA GLU A 46 7.54 -11.16 20.25
C GLU A 46 6.13 -11.75 20.44
N ASP A 47 5.23 -11.58 19.47
CA ASP A 47 3.87 -12.15 19.51
C ASP A 47 3.43 -12.61 18.12
N ILE A 48 3.89 -13.79 17.74
CA ILE A 48 3.64 -14.39 16.42
C ILE A 48 2.14 -14.60 16.18
N PHE A 49 1.40 -15.13 17.16
CA PHE A 49 0.01 -15.53 16.96
C PHE A 49 -0.91 -14.32 16.78
N SER A 50 -0.78 -13.30 17.62
CA SER A 50 -1.56 -12.06 17.48
C SER A 50 -1.21 -11.35 16.18
N TYR A 51 0.09 -11.29 15.84
CA TYR A 51 0.54 -10.66 14.61
C TYR A 51 -0.02 -11.36 13.36
N LEU A 52 -0.02 -12.70 13.33
CA LEU A 52 -0.58 -13.46 12.21
C LEU A 52 -2.10 -13.32 12.11
N SER A 53 -2.82 -13.28 13.24
CA SER A 53 -4.26 -13.03 13.27
C SER A 53 -4.59 -11.68 12.63
N GLU A 54 -3.85 -10.63 13.01
CA GLU A 54 -3.99 -9.29 12.45
C GLU A 54 -3.62 -9.25 10.97
N TYR A 55 -2.54 -9.93 10.57
CA TYR A 55 -2.12 -10.04 9.18
C TYR A 55 -3.19 -10.73 8.31
N TYR A 56 -3.85 -11.77 8.84
CA TYR A 56 -4.84 -12.56 8.09
C TYR A 56 -6.11 -11.78 7.73
N GLN A 57 -6.47 -10.74 8.50
CA GLN A 57 -7.61 -9.87 8.19
C GLN A 57 -7.53 -9.20 6.81
N ARG A 58 -6.33 -9.14 6.22
CA ARG A 58 -6.09 -8.72 4.84
C ARG A 58 -6.89 -9.53 3.81
N ASN A 59 -7.17 -10.80 4.09
CA ASN A 59 -7.98 -11.67 3.22
C ASN A 59 -9.35 -11.05 2.89
N ASN A 60 -9.93 -10.29 3.81
CA ASN A 60 -11.20 -9.60 3.59
C ASN A 60 -11.07 -8.52 2.50
N SER A 61 -9.95 -7.80 2.50
CA SER A 61 -9.66 -6.79 1.46
C SER A 61 -9.40 -7.46 0.11
N GLU A 62 -8.65 -8.56 0.08
CA GLU A 62 -8.41 -9.34 -1.15
C GLU A 62 -9.70 -9.92 -1.74
N SER A 63 -10.61 -10.37 -0.87
CA SER A 63 -11.96 -10.83 -1.26
C SER A 63 -12.78 -9.70 -1.90
N GLY A 64 -12.76 -8.50 -1.32
CA GLY A 64 -13.39 -7.32 -1.92
C GLY A 64 -12.81 -7.00 -3.29
N PHE A 65 -11.48 -6.95 -3.41
CA PHE A 65 -10.83 -6.72 -4.71
C PHE A 65 -11.15 -7.81 -5.75
N SER A 66 -11.36 -9.05 -5.33
CA SER A 66 -11.77 -10.15 -6.21
C SER A 66 -13.21 -9.97 -6.72
N VAL A 67 -14.12 -9.50 -5.86
CA VAL A 67 -15.49 -9.13 -6.27
C VAL A 67 -15.45 -7.97 -7.27
N ASP A 68 -14.72 -6.90 -6.96
CA ASP A 68 -14.59 -5.73 -7.83
C ASP A 68 -14.02 -6.10 -9.20
N LYS A 69 -12.98 -6.95 -9.22
CA LYS A 69 -12.41 -7.48 -10.47
C LYS A 69 -13.45 -8.23 -11.28
N ARG A 70 -14.22 -9.13 -10.66
CA ARG A 70 -15.27 -9.89 -11.36
C ARG A 70 -16.35 -8.97 -11.92
N MET A 71 -16.77 -7.95 -11.16
CA MET A 71 -17.73 -6.95 -11.63
C MET A 71 -17.18 -6.09 -12.78
N CYS A 72 -15.87 -5.78 -12.78
CA CYS A 72 -15.22 -4.96 -13.80
C CYS A 72 -14.63 -5.77 -14.98
N GLY A 73 -15.10 -6.99 -15.21
CA GLY A 73 -14.63 -7.82 -16.34
C GLY A 73 -13.18 -8.27 -16.22
N TRP A 74 -12.75 -8.62 -15.00
CA TRP A 74 -11.41 -9.09 -14.61
C TRP A 74 -10.27 -8.07 -14.77
N LYS A 75 -10.55 -6.91 -15.38
CA LYS A 75 -9.60 -5.84 -15.65
C LYS A 75 -9.98 -4.58 -14.88
N VAL A 76 -9.37 -4.40 -13.71
CA VAL A 76 -9.47 -3.13 -12.98
C VAL A 76 -8.53 -2.14 -13.66
N TRP A 77 -9.09 -1.21 -14.42
CA TRP A 77 -8.34 -0.16 -15.12
C TRP A 77 -7.83 0.88 -14.11
N GLN A 78 -6.77 0.56 -13.36
CA GLN A 78 -6.11 1.49 -12.44
C GLN A 78 -5.55 2.74 -13.14
N LYS A 79 -5.35 2.67 -14.46
CA LYS A 79 -4.83 3.75 -15.31
C LYS A 79 -5.69 3.91 -16.56
N ARG A 80 -6.90 4.45 -16.41
CA ARG A 80 -7.65 4.96 -17.58
C ARG A 80 -6.96 6.22 -18.08
N GLU A 81 -6.73 6.33 -19.39
CA GLU A 81 -6.14 7.53 -20.02
C GLU A 81 -6.90 8.79 -19.61
N GLU A 82 -8.23 8.76 -19.65
CA GLU A 82 -9.10 9.88 -19.22
C GLU A 82 -8.75 10.43 -17.81
N ARG A 83 -8.39 9.55 -16.86
CA ARG A 83 -8.05 9.96 -15.49
C ARG A 83 -6.64 10.53 -15.40
N ILE A 84 -5.73 10.06 -16.25
CA ILE A 84 -4.37 10.60 -16.38
C ILE A 84 -4.46 12.00 -16.99
N ASP A 85 -5.23 12.15 -18.05
CA ASP A 85 -5.46 13.42 -18.75
C ASP A 85 -6.12 14.45 -17.82
N THR A 86 -7.14 14.03 -17.08
CA THR A 86 -7.79 14.90 -16.08
C THR A 86 -6.80 15.35 -15.00
N CYS A 87 -5.92 14.45 -14.52
CA CYS A 87 -4.90 14.79 -13.52
C CYS A 87 -3.84 15.75 -14.07
N LEU A 88 -3.40 15.55 -15.32
CA LEU A 88 -2.46 16.45 -16.00
C LEU A 88 -3.07 17.84 -16.22
N LEU A 89 -4.35 17.91 -16.62
CA LEU A 89 -5.08 19.15 -16.76
C LEU A 89 -5.18 19.90 -15.43
N CYS A 90 -5.62 19.23 -14.36
CA CYS A 90 -5.71 19.83 -13.03
C CYS A 90 -4.36 20.34 -12.53
N LYS A 91 -3.28 19.59 -12.76
CA LYS A 91 -1.92 20.04 -12.44
C LYS A 91 -1.50 21.25 -13.25
N GLY A 92 -1.79 21.29 -14.55
CA GLY A 92 -1.50 22.43 -15.42
C GLY A 92 -2.25 23.69 -14.99
N ILE A 93 -3.54 23.57 -14.69
CA ILE A 93 -4.36 24.68 -14.15
C ILE A 93 -3.78 25.16 -12.83
N TRP A 94 -3.47 24.24 -11.91
CA TRP A 94 -2.89 24.60 -10.61
C TRP A 94 -1.55 25.33 -10.74
N HIS A 95 -0.64 24.82 -11.59
CA HIS A 95 0.62 25.49 -11.86
C HIS A 95 0.43 26.89 -12.42
N ASN A 96 -0.49 27.07 -13.37
CA ASN A 96 -0.79 28.38 -13.95
C ASN A 96 -1.40 29.35 -12.93
N MET A 97 -2.31 28.88 -12.08
CA MET A 97 -2.90 29.71 -11.03
C MET A 97 -1.86 30.12 -9.98
N MET A 98 -0.93 29.24 -9.63
CA MET A 98 0.15 29.51 -8.66
C MET A 98 1.32 30.32 -9.24
N LEU A 99 1.42 30.45 -10.57
CA LEU A 99 2.40 31.30 -11.28
C LEU A 99 1.89 32.72 -11.54
N ILE A 100 0.59 32.95 -11.39
CA ILE A 100 -0.08 34.25 -11.63
C ILE A 100 -0.28 35.04 -10.32
N GLY A 101 0.08 34.47 -9.15
CA GLY A 101 0.11 35.15 -7.85
C GLY A 101 1.52 35.48 -7.41
#